data_AF-A0A2E7AKF3-F1
#
_entry.id   AF-A0A2E7AKF3-F1
#
_cell.length_a   1.000
_cell.length_b   1.000
_cell.length_c   1.000
_cell.angle_alpha   90.00
_cell.angle_beta   90.00
_cell.angle_gamma   90.00
#
_symmetry.space_group_name_H-M   'P 1'
#
loop_
_entity.id
_entity.type
_entity.pdbx_description
1 polymer ?
#
loop_
_entity_poly.entity_id
_entity_poly.type
_entity_poly.pdbx_seq_one_letter_code
_entity_poly.pdbx_strand_id
1 'polypeptide(L)'
;MSNSHERGIQVKKGESVDRALKRLKTKLDTEGIIEEMRRRRAFETPTERKRRKARSAIKRNRVRWRYISAAAEKKMEERKAAAVAAQAAAEGSA
;
A
#
# COMPACT_ATOMS: atom_id res chain seq x y z
N MET A 1 21.56 1.80 22.14
CA MET A 1 20.54 0.97 21.45
C MET A 1 19.28 1.81 21.31
N SER A 2 18.87 2.13 20.08
CA SER A 2 17.61 2.83 19.84
C SER A 2 16.46 1.94 20.30
N ASN A 3 15.60 2.44 21.19
CA ASN A 3 14.44 1.72 21.71
C ASN A 3 13.44 1.39 20.59
N SER A 4 13.64 0.26 19.90
CA SER A 4 12.76 -0.27 18.85
C SER A 4 11.35 -0.65 19.34
N HIS A 5 11.06 -0.48 20.63
CA HIS A 5 9.81 -0.88 21.27
C HIS A 5 8.96 0.30 21.76
N GLU A 6 9.47 1.52 21.69
CA GLU A 6 8.70 2.69 22.12
C GLU A 6 7.83 3.21 20.97
N ARG A 7 6.64 2.59 20.80
CA ARG A 7 5.65 2.99 19.78
C ARG A 7 4.79 4.19 20.20
N GLY A 8 5.30 4.97 21.14
CA GLY A 8 4.69 6.19 21.63
C GLY A 8 4.82 7.36 20.64
N ILE A 9 4.08 8.42 20.91
CA ILE A 9 4.24 9.69 20.20
C ILE A 9 4.68 10.75 21.18
N GLN A 10 5.74 11.47 20.82
CA GLN A 10 6.10 12.69 21.49
C GLN A 10 5.06 13.78 21.16
N VAL A 11 4.38 14.25 22.20
CA VAL A 11 3.42 15.34 22.13
C VAL A 11 4.19 16.65 22.06
N LYS A 12 3.87 17.50 21.08
CA LYS A 12 4.50 18.82 20.96
C LYS A 12 3.82 19.82 21.91
N LYS A 13 4.58 20.78 22.44
CA LYS A 13 4.02 21.86 23.29
C LYS A 13 2.99 22.67 22.47
N GLY A 14 1.74 22.72 22.93
CA GLY A 14 0.63 23.38 22.23
C GLY A 14 -0.19 22.48 21.28
N GLU A 15 0.10 21.18 21.20
CA GLU A 15 -0.75 20.24 20.47
C GLU A 15 -1.97 19.83 21.30
N SER A 16 -3.16 19.79 20.67
CA SER A 16 -4.34 19.23 21.32
C SER A 16 -4.18 17.72 21.53
N VAL A 17 -4.70 17.23 22.66
CA VAL A 17 -4.63 15.81 23.03
C VAL A 17 -5.20 14.92 21.90
N ASP A 18 -6.29 15.33 21.27
CA ASP A 18 -6.92 14.60 20.16
C ASP A 18 -6.01 14.42 18.94
N ARG A 19 -5.19 15.43 18.62
CA ARG A 19 -4.24 15.32 17.50
C ARG A 19 -3.14 14.31 17.82
N ALA A 20 -2.64 14.32 19.05
CA ALA A 20 -1.64 13.35 19.50
C ALA A 20 -2.19 11.91 19.42
N LEU A 21 -3.42 11.70 19.89
CA LEU A 21 -4.12 10.41 19.81
C LEU A 21 -4.33 9.95 18.36
N LYS A 22 -4.74 10.87 17.47
CA LYS A 22 -4.92 10.57 16.04
C LYS A 22 -3.60 10.15 15.38
N ARG A 23 -2.50 10.86 15.66
CA ARG A 23 -1.17 10.48 15.15
C ARG A 23 -0.78 9.09 15.65
N LEU A 24 -1.05 8.78 16.93
CA LEU A 24 -0.69 7.49 17.53
C LEU A 24 -1.43 6.37 16.83
N LYS A 25 -2.74 6.53 16.66
CA LYS A 25 -3.56 5.60 15.89
C LYS A 25 -3.03 5.42 14.47
N THR A 26 -2.70 6.51 13.76
CA THR A 26 -2.17 6.43 12.38
C THR A 26 -0.84 5.69 12.32
N LYS A 27 0.07 5.89 13.28
CA LYS A 27 1.33 5.12 13.33
C LYS A 27 1.06 3.63 13.52
N LEU A 28 0.21 3.27 14.48
CA LEU A 28 -0.17 1.87 14.76
C LEU A 28 -0.87 1.20 13.57
N ASP A 29 -1.71 1.96 12.84
CA ASP A 29 -2.37 1.49 11.61
C ASP A 29 -1.36 1.31 10.46
N THR A 30 -0.37 2.21 10.34
CA THR A 30 0.67 2.15 9.29
C THR A 30 1.63 0.98 9.51
N GLU A 31 1.99 0.72 10.76
CA GLU A 31 2.76 -0.47 11.15
C GLU A 31 1.95 -1.77 11.00
N GLY A 32 0.62 -1.67 10.86
CA GLY A 32 -0.26 -2.82 10.64
C GLY A 32 -0.47 -3.71 11.87
N ILE A 33 -0.11 -3.23 13.06
CA ILE A 33 -0.16 -4.02 14.31
C ILE A 33 -1.58 -4.41 14.67
N ILE A 34 -2.52 -3.46 14.55
CA ILE A 34 -3.93 -3.71 14.85
C ILE A 34 -4.51 -4.77 13.90
N GLU A 35 -4.09 -4.74 12.63
CA GLU A 35 -4.49 -5.74 11.62
C GLU A 35 -3.88 -7.11 11.92
N GLU A 36 -2.60 -7.17 12.30
CA GLU A 36 -1.95 -8.42 12.68
C GLU A 36 -2.53 -9.01 13.96
N MET A 37 -2.86 -8.18 14.96
CA MET A 37 -3.55 -8.62 16.17
C MET A 37 -4.89 -9.26 15.82
N ARG A 38 -5.72 -8.60 14.98
CA ARG A 38 -7.00 -9.16 14.52
C ARG A 38 -6.81 -10.47 13.77
N ARG A 39 -5.78 -10.56 12.91
CA ARG A 39 -5.46 -11.76 12.14
C ARG A 39 -5.05 -12.95 13.03
N ARG A 40 -4.36 -12.69 14.14
CA ARG A 40 -3.86 -13.73 15.06
C ARG A 40 -4.88 -14.18 16.11
N ARG A 41 -6.07 -13.57 16.17
CA ARG A 41 -7.13 -13.96 17.14
C ARG A 41 -7.63 -15.38 16.94
N ALA A 42 -7.59 -15.90 15.72
CA ALA A 42 -8.03 -17.24 15.38
C ALA A 42 -7.06 -17.87 14.37
N PHE A 43 -7.06 -19.21 14.32
CA PHE A 43 -6.28 -19.94 13.33
C PHE A 43 -6.89 -19.75 11.93
N GLU A 44 -6.09 -19.21 11.00
CA GLU A 44 -6.42 -19.13 9.57
C GLU A 44 -5.78 -20.31 8.85
N THR A 45 -6.58 -21.10 8.12
CA THR A 45 -6.07 -22.23 7.32
C THR A 45 -5.18 -21.73 6.16
N PRO A 46 -4.30 -22.59 5.60
CA PRO A 46 -3.43 -22.19 4.49
C PRO A 46 -4.19 -21.65 3.27
N THR A 47 -5.35 -22.24 2.96
CA THR A 47 -6.22 -21.84 1.85
C THR A 47 -6.83 -20.46 2.11
N GLU A 48 -7.32 -20.21 3.32
CA GLU A 48 -7.86 -18.91 3.71
C GLU A 48 -6.79 -17.81 3.66
N ARG A 49 -5.57 -18.12 4.12
CA ARG A 49 -4.41 -17.21 4.01
C ARG A 49 -4.15 -16.81 2.57
N LYS A 50 -4.17 -17.75 1.62
CA LYS A 50 -4.00 -17.48 0.18
C LYS A 50 -5.12 -16.59 -0.34
N ARG A 51 -6.39 -16.93 -0.03
CA ARG A 51 -7.56 -16.14 -0.45
C ARG A 51 -7.54 -14.72 0.09
N ARG A 52 -7.17 -14.52 1.36
CA ARG A 52 -7.00 -13.19 1.97
C ARG A 52 -5.91 -12.38 1.28
N LYS A 53 -4.72 -12.97 1.06
CA LYS A 53 -3.61 -12.29 0.38
C LYS A 53 -4.02 -11.80 -1.01
N ALA A 54 -4.71 -12.63 -1.80
CA ALA A 54 -5.22 -12.25 -3.11
C ALA A 54 -6.18 -11.06 -3.03
N ARG A 55 -7.18 -11.11 -2.13
CA ARG A 55 -8.14 -10.01 -1.91
C ARG A 55 -7.46 -8.70 -1.48
N SER A 56 -6.52 -8.77 -0.54
CA SER A 56 -5.78 -7.61 -0.05
C SER A 56 -4.89 -7.00 -1.13
N ALA A 57 -4.27 -7.81 -2.00
CA ALA A 57 -3.46 -7.34 -3.11
C ALA A 57 -4.30 -6.54 -4.11
N ILE A 58 -5.45 -7.08 -4.54
CA ILE A 58 -6.38 -6.40 -5.45
C ILE A 58 -6.85 -5.06 -4.86
N LYS A 59 -7.26 -5.05 -3.59
CA LYS A 59 -7.71 -3.83 -2.90
C LYS A 59 -6.60 -2.76 -2.84
N ARG A 60 -5.37 -3.15 -2.49
CA ARG A 60 -4.22 -2.23 -2.43
C ARG A 60 -3.87 -1.68 -3.81
N ASN A 61 -3.87 -2.52 -4.84
CA ASN A 61 -3.60 -2.12 -6.21
C ASN A 61 -4.65 -1.10 -6.70
N ARG A 62 -5.93 -1.40 -6.47
CA ARG A 62 -7.04 -0.51 -6.82
C ARG A 62 -6.93 0.86 -6.15
N VAL A 63 -6.55 0.92 -4.87
CA VAL A 63 -6.40 2.19 -4.15
C VAL A 63 -5.17 2.96 -4.66
N ARG A 64 -4.05 2.27 -4.91
CA ARG A 64 -2.80 2.87 -5.38
C ARG A 64 -2.97 3.56 -6.74
N TRP A 65 -3.72 2.94 -7.65
CA TRP A 65 -3.96 3.46 -9.00
C TRP A 65 -5.32 4.12 -9.16
N ARG A 66 -6.05 4.39 -8.06
CA ARG A 66 -7.39 5.01 -8.15
C ARG A 66 -7.35 6.41 -8.76
N TYR A 67 -6.25 7.13 -8.55
CA TYR A 67 -6.01 8.45 -9.09
C TYR A 67 -4.71 8.41 -9.88
N ILE A 68 -4.81 8.03 -11.14
CA ILE A 68 -3.71 8.23 -12.09
C ILE A 68 -3.74 9.71 -12.46
N SER A 69 -2.64 10.43 -12.22
CA SER A 69 -2.56 11.83 -12.66
C SER A 69 -2.51 11.87 -14.19
N ALA A 70 -3.03 12.92 -14.82
CA ALA A 70 -2.96 13.09 -16.29
C ALA A 70 -1.53 12.95 -16.84
N ALA A 71 -0.52 13.32 -16.04
CA ALA A 71 0.90 13.12 -16.36
C ALA A 71 1.33 11.63 -16.33
N ALA A 72 0.76 10.84 -15.42
CA ALA A 72 0.97 9.40 -15.37
C ALA A 72 0.20 8.66 -16.47
N GLU A 73 -0.98 9.15 -16.87
CA GLU A 73 -1.70 8.65 -18.05
C GLU A 73 -0.89 8.90 -19.32
N LYS A 74 -0.36 10.12 -19.50
CA LYS A 74 0.50 10.46 -20.64
C LYS A 74 1.76 9.58 -20.71
N LYS A 75 2.43 9.34 -19.58
CA LYS A 75 3.59 8.42 -19.50
C LYS A 75 3.21 6.95 -19.75
N MET A 76 2.01 6.52 -19.36
CA MET A 76 1.53 5.16 -19.62
C MET A 76 1.16 4.97 -21.10
N GLU A 77 0.58 5.98 -21.73
CA GLU A 77 0.30 6.00 -23.16
C GLU A 77 1.58 6.08 -24.00
N GLU A 78 2.57 6.89 -23.60
CA GLU A 78 3.90 6.90 -24.24
C GLU A 78 4.60 5.53 -24.11
N ARG A 79 4.49 4.86 -22.95
CA ARG A 79 5.02 3.50 -22.76
C ARG A 79 4.25 2.44 -23.54
N LYS A 80 2.93 2.55 -23.66
CA LYS A 80 2.11 1.69 -24.52
C LYS A 80 2.46 1.92 -25.99
N ALA A 81 2.56 3.17 -26.44
CA ALA A 81 2.93 3.52 -27.80
C ALA A 81 4.35 3.00 -28.14
N ALA A 82 5.30 3.14 -27.22
CA ALA A 82 6.64 2.57 -27.38
C ALA A 82 6.63 1.02 -27.40
N ALA A 83 5.79 0.38 -26.59
CA ALA A 83 5.66 -1.08 -26.57
C ALA A 83 4.97 -1.62 -27.84
N VAL A 84 3.95 -0.92 -28.34
CA VAL A 84 3.28 -1.24 -29.61
C VAL A 84 4.22 -1.00 -30.80
N ALA A 85 5.02 0.07 -30.79
CA ALA A 85 6.05 0.32 -31.79
C ALA A 85 7.15 -0.75 -31.75
N ALA A 86 7.55 -1.21 -30.56
CA ALA A 86 8.50 -2.31 -30.40
C ALA A 86 7.91 -3.66 -30.85
N GLN A 87 6.62 -3.92 -30.63
CA GLN A 87 5.91 -5.09 -31.16
C GLN A 87 5.81 -5.05 -32.68
N ALA A 88 5.48 -3.89 -33.28
CA ALA A 88 5.43 -3.73 -34.73
C ALA A 88 6.81 -3.90 -35.40
N ALA A 89 7.89 -3.46 -34.74
CA ALA A 89 9.26 -3.69 -35.21
C ALA A 89 9.69 -5.16 -35.10
N ALA A 90 9.18 -5.90 -34.12
CA ALA A 90 9.44 -7.34 -33.98
C ALA A 90 8.66 -8.17 -35.02
N GLU A 91 7.40 -7.79 -35.31
CA GLU A 91 6.53 -8.44 -36.30
C GLU A 91 6.92 -8.13 -37.76
N GLY A 92 7.58 -7.01 -38.04
CA GLY A 92 8.10 -6.64 -39.36
C GLY A 92 9.45 -7.25 -39.75
N SER A 93 10.01 -8.15 -38.92
CA SER A 93 11.30 -8.82 -39.17
C SER A 93 11.20 -10.31 -39.51
N ALA A 94 9.98 -10.78 -39.81
CA ALA A 94 9.68 -12.15 -40.25
C ALA A 94 9.21 -12.18 -41.71
#